data_AF-A0A2V9DEL6-F1
#
_entry.id   AF-A0A2V9DEL6-F1
#
_cell.length_a   1.000
_cell.length_b   1.000
_cell.length_c   1.000
_cell.angle_alpha   90.00
_cell.angle_beta   90.00
_cell.angle_gamma   90.00
#
_symmetry.space_group_name_H-M   'P 1'
#
loop_
_entity.id
_entity.type
_entity.pdbx_description
1 polymer ?
#
loop_
_entity_poly.entity_id
_entity_poly.type
_entity_poly.pdbx_seq_one_letter_code
_entity_poly.pdbx_strand_id
1 'polypeptide(L)'
;MKSGEWRLAAIGITLLGAGAVGTRLSQGAMRDAVLPGGCRTPVRVLAPRAPQAVGSAVVFHGLSTSGRMMQTLGQWLATLGLQVYLVDSPGHGESDEPFSFPRAEECAADLVDSLARRSEIDLGRTVLVGHSMGGSIAIRLADRFPTAATIAISPAPMIRPAGLPPILVPYELPRRMPINLLVFVGGWEPRWADEGAQALMRAAGGERLQPEDFQQRRAAKLVLIPRATHTSLLFDRRVEDWSVDWARNALNFKAAERITTPGYPVLGGILGIVGLSLLYPLAASASITLLRAQSSEAAAIPPSPRRILLTWVPAALMAVVVLKFWVPLRALRLWTGDYLASFFLLAGVLLLALLWKASHAALRFNLSAIAGVCVLGLATILAFGAWLNWQLDDVWMNAPRWLRFAPVVAASLPYFAAEELALGAPSGSQRWRRWGMFLLLRLILWLALIFALLVLWSGQILVLLLAIFLLAFSIVQRAAADAVYRRTGSVAAAATLDAILAGWFIAAVFPLT
;
A
#
# COMPACT_ATOMS: atom_id res chain seq x y z
N MET A 1 -34.11 -9.60 -4.90
CA MET A 1 -33.25 -8.40 -4.84
C MET A 1 -34.13 -7.19 -4.54
N LYS A 2 -33.67 -6.22 -3.74
CA LYS A 2 -34.51 -5.07 -3.31
C LYS A 2 -34.42 -3.91 -4.30
N SER A 3 -35.49 -3.12 -4.47
CA SER A 3 -35.49 -1.93 -5.35
C SER A 3 -34.39 -0.91 -5.02
N GLY A 4 -34.03 -0.78 -3.73
CA GLY A 4 -32.92 0.06 -3.30
C GLY A 4 -31.54 -0.40 -3.79
N GLU A 5 -31.31 -1.71 -3.95
CA GLU A 5 -30.02 -2.25 -4.44
C GLU A 5 -29.81 -1.89 -5.91
N TRP A 6 -30.87 -1.93 -6.73
CA TRP A 6 -30.81 -1.51 -8.13
C TRP A 6 -30.54 -0.01 -8.29
N ARG A 7 -31.11 0.84 -7.41
CA ARG A 7 -30.82 2.28 -7.40
C ARG A 7 -29.35 2.56 -7.07
N LEU A 8 -28.81 1.91 -6.04
CA LEU A 8 -27.39 2.04 -5.69
C LEU A 8 -26.49 1.55 -6.82
N ALA A 9 -26.83 0.43 -7.45
CA ALA A 9 -26.09 -0.09 -8.60
C ALA A 9 -26.09 0.88 -9.79
N ALA A 10 -27.23 1.49 -10.12
CA ALA A 10 -27.31 2.48 -11.19
C ALA A 10 -26.40 3.70 -10.91
N ILE A 11 -26.44 4.22 -9.69
CA ILE A 11 -25.54 5.31 -9.26
C ILE A 11 -24.08 4.84 -9.35
N GLY A 12 -23.79 3.62 -8.87
CA GLY A 12 -22.44 3.05 -8.87
C GLY A 12 -21.86 2.91 -10.27
N ILE A 13 -22.66 2.45 -11.24
CA ILE A 13 -22.26 2.36 -12.66
C ILE A 13 -21.96 3.75 -13.23
N THR A 14 -22.79 4.75 -12.92
CA THR A 14 -22.54 6.14 -13.37
C THR A 14 -21.23 6.68 -12.81
N LEU A 15 -20.95 6.48 -11.51
CA LEU A 15 -19.69 6.91 -10.89
C LEU A 15 -18.48 6.17 -11.47
N LEU A 16 -18.62 4.88 -11.77
CA LEU A 16 -17.58 4.10 -12.44
C LEU A 16 -17.29 4.63 -13.85
N GLY A 17 -18.33 4.91 -14.63
CA GLY A 17 -18.19 5.50 -15.97
C GLY A 17 -17.52 6.87 -15.92
N ALA A 18 -17.96 7.74 -15.02
CA ALA A 18 -17.35 9.06 -14.82
C ALA A 18 -15.88 8.95 -14.38
N GLY A 19 -15.60 8.03 -13.44
CA GLY A 19 -14.25 7.73 -13.00
C GLY A 19 -13.37 7.29 -14.18
N ALA A 20 -13.85 6.35 -14.98
CA ALA A 20 -13.11 5.77 -16.10
C ALA A 20 -12.79 6.81 -17.18
N VAL A 21 -13.73 7.70 -17.48
CA VAL A 21 -13.52 8.83 -18.40
C VAL A 21 -12.45 9.78 -17.85
N GLY A 22 -12.55 10.19 -16.58
CA GLY A 22 -11.57 11.09 -15.96
C GLY A 22 -10.14 10.51 -15.95
N THR A 23 -10.02 9.22 -15.71
CA THR A 23 -8.74 8.49 -15.78
C THR A 23 -8.17 8.47 -17.18
N ARG A 24 -8.98 8.14 -18.17
CA ARG A 24 -8.51 8.03 -19.55
C ARG A 24 -8.09 9.37 -20.13
N LEU A 25 -8.74 10.45 -19.71
CA LEU A 25 -8.39 11.82 -20.12
C LEU A 25 -7.11 12.33 -19.44
N SER A 26 -6.79 11.85 -18.24
CA SER A 26 -5.58 12.28 -17.50
C SER A 26 -4.34 11.44 -17.84
N GLN A 27 -4.52 10.18 -18.26
CA GLN A 27 -3.41 9.28 -18.60
C GLN A 27 -2.72 9.69 -19.90
N GLY A 28 -1.41 9.95 -19.82
CA GLY A 28 -0.55 10.09 -20.99
C GLY A 28 -0.28 8.76 -21.68
N ALA A 29 0.47 8.77 -22.79
CA ALA A 29 0.94 7.54 -23.41
C ALA A 29 1.92 6.81 -22.48
N MET A 30 1.64 5.54 -22.19
CA MET A 30 2.43 4.69 -21.31
C MET A 30 2.63 3.33 -21.94
N ARG A 31 3.78 2.72 -21.68
CA ARG A 31 4.05 1.32 -22.00
C ARG A 31 4.73 0.64 -20.83
N ASP A 32 4.39 -0.60 -20.59
CA ASP A 32 5.12 -1.45 -19.66
C ASP A 32 6.30 -2.09 -20.39
N ALA A 33 7.42 -2.22 -19.69
CA ALA A 33 8.61 -2.88 -20.18
C ALA A 33 9.28 -3.63 -19.02
N VAL A 34 10.08 -4.64 -19.35
CA VAL A 34 10.99 -5.27 -18.40
C VAL A 34 12.38 -4.99 -18.90
N LEU A 35 13.15 -4.22 -18.14
CA LEU A 35 14.48 -3.82 -18.59
C LEU A 35 15.50 -4.92 -18.25
N PRO A 36 16.32 -5.35 -19.23
CA PRO A 36 17.38 -6.31 -19.00
C PRO A 36 18.50 -5.69 -18.15
N GLY A 37 19.10 -6.50 -17.27
CA GLY A 37 20.16 -6.09 -16.35
C GLY A 37 20.50 -7.20 -15.37
N GLY A 38 21.22 -6.88 -14.29
CA GLY A 38 21.48 -7.82 -13.17
C GLY A 38 20.24 -8.18 -12.35
N CYS A 39 19.16 -7.41 -12.51
CA CYS A 39 17.83 -7.72 -12.01
C CYS A 39 16.80 -7.62 -13.12
N ARG A 40 15.78 -8.47 -13.06
CA ARG A 40 14.60 -8.34 -13.91
C ARG A 40 13.68 -7.27 -13.33
N THR A 41 13.83 -6.04 -13.79
CA THR A 41 13.11 -4.88 -13.23
C THR A 41 11.97 -4.45 -14.15
N PRO A 42 10.70 -4.68 -13.77
CA PRO A 42 9.56 -4.10 -14.47
C PRO A 42 9.58 -2.58 -14.32
N VAL A 43 9.29 -1.90 -15.42
CA VAL A 43 9.14 -0.45 -15.44
C VAL A 43 7.93 -0.06 -16.27
N ARG A 44 7.25 1.00 -15.83
CA ARG A 44 6.27 1.70 -16.65
C ARG A 44 6.91 2.96 -17.21
N VAL A 45 7.00 3.04 -18.53
CA VAL A 45 7.60 4.17 -19.24
C VAL A 45 6.51 5.13 -19.67
N LEU A 46 6.53 6.33 -19.11
CA LEU A 46 5.68 7.44 -19.55
C LEU A 46 6.41 8.19 -20.66
N ALA A 47 5.75 8.34 -21.81
CA ALA A 47 6.29 9.12 -22.90
C ALA A 47 6.29 10.63 -22.55
N PRO A 48 7.29 11.39 -23.02
CA PRO A 48 7.24 12.84 -22.91
C PRO A 48 6.01 13.38 -23.63
N ARG A 49 5.45 14.48 -23.14
CA ARG A 49 4.37 15.19 -23.86
C ARG A 49 4.87 16.04 -25.03
N ALA A 50 6.19 16.28 -25.08
CA ALA A 50 6.86 16.92 -26.20
C ALA A 50 7.20 15.88 -27.31
N PRO A 51 7.35 16.30 -28.58
CA PRO A 51 7.67 15.39 -29.69
C PRO A 51 8.98 14.60 -29.52
N GLN A 52 9.94 15.14 -28.76
CA GLN A 52 11.19 14.48 -28.41
C GLN A 52 11.49 14.66 -26.93
N ALA A 53 12.08 13.62 -26.31
CA ALA A 53 12.52 13.68 -24.93
C ALA A 53 13.70 14.64 -24.79
N VAL A 54 13.58 15.59 -23.85
CA VAL A 54 14.67 16.52 -23.51
C VAL A 54 15.49 16.05 -22.31
N GLY A 55 15.11 14.92 -21.70
CA GLY A 55 15.80 14.32 -20.57
C GLY A 55 14.99 13.14 -20.03
N SER A 56 15.38 12.65 -18.86
CA SER A 56 14.72 11.49 -18.25
C SER A 56 14.47 11.69 -16.77
N ALA A 57 13.48 10.98 -16.23
CA ALA A 57 13.30 10.82 -14.80
C ALA A 57 13.20 9.33 -14.45
N VAL A 58 13.94 8.88 -13.44
CA VAL A 58 13.81 7.52 -12.89
C VAL A 58 13.21 7.63 -11.51
N VAL A 59 12.05 7.00 -11.32
CA VAL A 59 11.18 7.23 -10.16
C VAL A 59 10.99 5.95 -9.36
N PHE A 60 11.43 5.99 -8.10
CA PHE A 60 11.40 4.86 -7.16
C PHE A 60 10.29 5.04 -6.11
N HIS A 61 9.49 4.01 -5.88
CA HIS A 61 8.38 4.04 -4.93
C HIS A 61 8.80 3.69 -3.49
N GLY A 62 7.88 3.87 -2.55
CA GLY A 62 8.05 3.47 -1.14
C GLY A 62 7.76 2.00 -0.86
N LEU A 63 8.13 1.52 0.33
CA LEU A 63 8.09 0.11 0.74
C LEU A 63 6.71 -0.59 0.69
N SER A 64 5.61 0.17 0.69
CA SER A 64 4.27 -0.39 0.82
C SER A 64 3.45 -0.32 -0.46
N THR A 65 4.09 -0.09 -1.60
CA THR A 65 3.43 0.31 -2.84
C THR A 65 4.28 -0.09 -4.07
N SER A 66 3.92 0.38 -5.27
CA SER A 66 4.58 0.08 -6.55
C SER A 66 4.93 1.36 -7.32
N GLY A 67 5.58 1.21 -8.47
CA GLY A 67 5.82 2.31 -9.40
C GLY A 67 4.53 3.01 -9.84
N ARG A 68 3.38 2.32 -9.85
CA ARG A 68 2.08 2.92 -10.18
C ARG A 68 1.67 4.04 -9.23
N MET A 69 1.96 3.94 -7.95
CA MET A 69 1.64 5.00 -6.98
C MET A 69 2.36 6.31 -7.28
N MET A 70 3.52 6.23 -7.93
CA MET A 70 4.31 7.38 -8.36
C MET A 70 3.83 7.97 -9.69
N GLN A 71 2.80 7.41 -10.31
CA GLN A 71 2.34 7.77 -11.66
C GLN A 71 1.89 9.23 -11.76
N THR A 72 1.16 9.76 -10.76
CA THR A 72 0.72 11.16 -10.78
C THR A 72 1.90 12.10 -10.89
N LEU A 73 2.91 11.94 -10.03
CA LEU A 73 4.15 12.72 -10.09
C LEU A 73 4.90 12.50 -11.41
N GLY A 74 4.97 11.26 -11.89
CA GLY A 74 5.58 10.94 -13.18
C GLY A 74 4.91 11.64 -14.35
N GLN A 75 3.57 11.74 -14.37
CA GLN A 75 2.83 12.47 -15.39
C GLN A 75 3.17 13.96 -15.39
N TRP A 76 3.33 14.57 -14.20
CA TRP A 76 3.78 15.96 -14.08
C TRP A 76 5.21 16.15 -14.60
N LEU A 77 6.13 15.25 -14.30
CA LEU A 77 7.49 15.28 -14.84
C LEU A 77 7.50 15.11 -16.37
N ALA A 78 6.63 14.25 -16.92
CA ALA A 78 6.48 14.08 -18.36
C ALA A 78 5.99 15.35 -19.08
N THR A 79 5.33 16.28 -18.38
CA THR A 79 4.96 17.60 -18.94
C THR A 79 6.17 18.50 -19.23
N LEU A 80 7.33 18.24 -18.61
CA LEU A 80 8.60 18.91 -18.92
C LEU A 80 9.30 18.34 -20.17
N GLY A 81 8.65 17.40 -20.87
CA GLY A 81 9.27 16.66 -21.97
C GLY A 81 10.26 15.60 -21.50
N LEU A 82 10.15 15.13 -20.25
CA LEU A 82 10.95 14.02 -19.73
C LEU A 82 10.34 12.69 -20.12
N GLN A 83 11.18 11.74 -20.50
CA GLN A 83 10.81 10.33 -20.50
C GLN A 83 10.92 9.79 -19.07
N VAL A 84 9.82 9.27 -18.52
CA VAL A 84 9.77 8.89 -17.11
C VAL A 84 9.70 7.37 -16.97
N TYR A 85 10.58 6.81 -16.16
CA TYR A 85 10.63 5.39 -15.81
C TYR A 85 10.10 5.23 -14.38
N LEU A 86 8.87 4.73 -14.23
CA LEU A 86 8.32 4.32 -12.94
C LEU A 86 8.78 2.89 -12.67
N VAL A 87 9.54 2.69 -11.61
CA VAL A 87 10.22 1.43 -11.33
C VAL A 87 9.40 0.59 -10.37
N ASP A 88 9.28 -0.71 -10.60
CA ASP A 88 8.84 -1.66 -9.57
C ASP A 88 10.07 -2.29 -8.92
N SER A 89 10.28 -1.99 -7.64
CA SER A 89 11.39 -2.54 -6.85
C SER A 89 11.20 -4.04 -6.59
N PRO A 90 12.26 -4.80 -6.28
CA PRO A 90 12.17 -6.22 -5.95
C PRO A 90 11.02 -6.54 -5.00
N GLY A 91 10.20 -7.51 -5.38
CA GLY A 91 9.06 -8.03 -4.62
C GLY A 91 7.82 -7.14 -4.60
N HIS A 92 7.83 -5.99 -5.30
CA HIS A 92 6.72 -5.04 -5.37
C HIS A 92 6.14 -4.98 -6.78
N GLY A 93 4.87 -4.56 -6.90
CA GLY A 93 4.17 -4.49 -8.19
C GLY A 93 4.31 -5.80 -8.97
N GLU A 94 4.77 -5.69 -10.22
CA GLU A 94 4.99 -6.83 -11.11
C GLU A 94 6.35 -7.53 -10.91
N SER A 95 7.22 -7.05 -10.02
CA SER A 95 8.54 -7.65 -9.78
C SER A 95 8.42 -8.95 -8.98
N ASP A 96 9.00 -10.03 -9.54
CA ASP A 96 9.15 -11.33 -8.91
C ASP A 96 10.52 -11.55 -8.26
N GLU A 97 11.41 -10.55 -8.31
CA GLU A 97 12.70 -10.56 -7.63
C GLU A 97 12.51 -10.56 -6.10
N PRO A 98 13.33 -11.29 -5.33
CA PRO A 98 13.19 -11.35 -3.88
C PRO A 98 13.56 -10.01 -3.22
N PHE A 99 12.68 -9.50 -2.37
CA PHE A 99 12.90 -8.24 -1.67
C PHE A 99 13.90 -8.38 -0.51
N SER A 100 14.86 -7.47 -0.51
CA SER A 100 15.55 -6.98 0.69
C SER A 100 15.97 -5.54 0.43
N PHE A 101 16.23 -4.75 1.48
CA PHE A 101 16.71 -3.38 1.30
C PHE A 101 17.99 -3.28 0.45
N PRO A 102 19.03 -4.13 0.66
CA PRO A 102 20.20 -4.14 -0.20
C PRO A 102 19.88 -4.53 -1.65
N ARG A 103 19.08 -5.58 -1.86
CA ARG A 103 18.70 -6.03 -3.21
C ARG A 103 17.92 -4.95 -3.97
N ALA A 104 17.02 -4.22 -3.28
CA ALA A 104 16.28 -3.13 -3.90
C ALA A 104 17.20 -2.00 -4.38
N GLU A 105 18.22 -1.65 -3.61
CA GLU A 105 19.22 -0.66 -4.02
C GLU A 105 20.14 -1.16 -5.14
N GLU A 106 20.59 -2.41 -5.08
CA GLU A 106 21.38 -3.05 -6.14
C GLU A 106 20.63 -3.05 -7.46
N CYS A 107 19.37 -3.49 -7.46
CA CYS A 107 18.54 -3.51 -8.66
C CYS A 107 18.23 -2.12 -9.20
N ALA A 108 18.08 -1.12 -8.32
CA ALA A 108 17.93 0.28 -8.74
C ALA A 108 19.20 0.82 -9.40
N ALA A 109 20.38 0.48 -8.87
CA ALA A 109 21.65 0.85 -9.47
C ALA A 109 21.86 0.17 -10.83
N ASP A 110 21.61 -1.14 -10.91
CA ASP A 110 21.72 -1.93 -12.14
C ASP A 110 20.77 -1.42 -13.23
N LEU A 111 19.56 -1.00 -12.84
CA LEU A 111 18.59 -0.39 -13.75
C LEU A 111 19.13 0.92 -14.35
N VAL A 112 19.57 1.86 -13.52
CA VAL A 112 20.08 3.16 -13.97
C VAL A 112 21.31 2.98 -14.86
N ASP A 113 22.20 2.08 -14.48
CA ASP A 113 23.40 1.71 -15.24
C ASP A 113 23.06 1.07 -16.60
N SER A 114 22.10 0.14 -16.63
CA SER A 114 21.60 -0.48 -17.87
C SER A 114 20.99 0.55 -18.82
N LEU A 115 20.14 1.44 -18.29
CA LEU A 115 19.54 2.52 -19.06
C LEU A 115 20.60 3.46 -19.65
N ALA A 116 21.62 3.82 -18.88
CA ALA A 116 22.70 4.70 -19.33
C ALA A 116 23.56 4.03 -20.41
N ARG A 117 23.97 2.76 -20.22
CA ARG A 117 24.75 1.99 -21.20
C ARG A 117 24.01 1.79 -22.52
N ARG A 118 22.68 1.68 -22.48
CA ARG A 118 21.84 1.50 -23.67
C ARG A 118 21.44 2.83 -24.31
N SER A 119 21.95 3.95 -23.80
CA SER A 119 21.63 5.31 -24.24
C SER A 119 20.13 5.62 -24.17
N GLU A 120 19.39 4.93 -23.30
CA GLU A 120 17.98 5.21 -23.01
C GLU A 120 17.82 6.40 -22.04
N ILE A 121 18.89 6.74 -21.32
CA ILE A 121 19.02 7.95 -20.51
C ILE A 121 20.40 8.57 -20.69
N ASP A 122 20.48 9.89 -20.51
CA ASP A 122 21.73 10.64 -20.30
C ASP A 122 21.78 11.03 -18.82
N LEU A 123 22.78 10.55 -18.08
CA LEU A 123 22.91 10.83 -16.64
C LEU A 123 22.93 12.34 -16.36
N GLY A 124 23.63 13.13 -17.17
CA GLY A 124 23.69 14.59 -17.02
C GLY A 124 22.36 15.30 -17.29
N ARG A 125 21.36 14.59 -17.84
CA ARG A 125 19.99 15.05 -18.11
C ARG A 125 18.94 14.17 -17.44
N THR A 126 19.32 13.41 -16.42
CA THR A 126 18.43 12.52 -15.68
C THR A 126 18.16 13.06 -14.29
N VAL A 127 16.90 13.04 -13.87
CA VAL A 127 16.49 13.32 -12.49
C VAL A 127 16.13 12.01 -11.80
N LEU A 128 16.71 11.77 -10.62
CA LEU A 128 16.27 10.67 -9.76
C LEU A 128 15.21 11.18 -8.80
N VAL A 129 14.11 10.45 -8.68
CA VAL A 129 13.00 10.81 -7.80
C VAL A 129 12.66 9.60 -6.96
N GLY A 130 12.39 9.78 -5.68
CA GLY A 130 11.98 8.66 -4.85
C GLY A 130 11.18 9.03 -3.62
N HIS A 131 10.30 8.12 -3.20
CA HIS A 131 9.52 8.23 -1.98
C HIS A 131 9.98 7.23 -0.92
N SER A 132 10.11 7.65 0.34
CA SER A 132 10.43 6.74 1.45
C SER A 132 11.67 5.90 1.17
N MET A 133 11.55 4.56 1.13
CA MET A 133 12.58 3.64 0.67
C MET A 133 13.22 4.09 -0.66
N GLY A 134 12.41 4.39 -1.68
CA GLY A 134 12.86 4.89 -2.98
C GLY A 134 13.57 6.24 -2.89
N GLY A 135 13.22 7.11 -1.93
CA GLY A 135 13.87 8.39 -1.70
C GLY A 135 15.31 8.21 -1.19
N SER A 136 15.51 7.29 -0.25
CA SER A 136 16.85 6.95 0.24
C SER A 136 17.67 6.22 -0.81
N ILE A 137 17.05 5.34 -1.61
CA ILE A 137 17.71 4.73 -2.78
C ILE A 137 18.18 5.83 -3.75
N ALA A 138 17.31 6.76 -4.14
CA ALA A 138 17.68 7.87 -5.04
C ALA A 138 18.85 8.70 -4.50
N ILE A 139 18.89 8.98 -3.19
CA ILE A 139 20.02 9.65 -2.54
C ILE A 139 21.30 8.80 -2.62
N ARG A 140 21.22 7.49 -2.32
CA ARG A 140 22.39 6.59 -2.32
C ARG A 140 22.98 6.37 -3.71
N LEU A 141 22.15 6.43 -4.75
CA LEU A 141 22.61 6.30 -6.13
C LEU A 141 23.57 7.44 -6.56
N ALA A 142 23.64 8.56 -5.82
CA ALA A 142 24.61 9.63 -6.07
C ALA A 142 26.08 9.19 -5.93
N ASP A 143 26.36 8.12 -5.17
CA ASP A 143 27.72 7.57 -5.07
C ASP A 143 28.21 6.99 -6.39
N ARG A 144 27.29 6.58 -7.28
CA ARG A 144 27.58 5.88 -8.53
C ARG A 144 27.27 6.71 -9.76
N PHE A 145 26.20 7.50 -9.73
CA PHE A 145 25.66 8.17 -10.89
C PHE A 145 25.61 9.70 -10.70
N PRO A 146 26.36 10.49 -11.48
CA PRO A 146 26.32 11.94 -11.42
C PRO A 146 25.09 12.48 -12.18
N THR A 147 23.90 12.22 -11.65
CA THR A 147 22.63 12.66 -12.23
C THR A 147 22.42 14.17 -12.10
N ALA A 148 21.50 14.74 -12.89
CA ALA A 148 21.25 16.19 -12.94
C ALA A 148 20.62 16.73 -11.65
N ALA A 149 19.78 15.94 -11.00
CA ALA A 149 19.14 16.25 -9.72
C ALA A 149 18.65 14.99 -9.00
N THR A 150 18.44 15.13 -7.70
CA THR A 150 17.75 14.15 -6.86
C THR A 150 16.62 14.79 -6.08
N ILE A 151 15.43 14.20 -6.17
CA ILE A 151 14.22 14.62 -5.44
C ILE A 151 13.79 13.49 -4.50
N ALA A 152 13.99 13.68 -3.21
CA ALA A 152 13.64 12.71 -2.18
C ALA A 152 12.40 13.17 -1.40
N ILE A 153 11.30 12.43 -1.55
CA ILE A 153 10.04 12.70 -0.89
C ILE A 153 9.98 11.84 0.37
N SER A 154 10.13 12.48 1.53
CA SER A 154 10.16 11.82 2.84
C SER A 154 11.04 10.56 2.86
N PRO A 155 12.36 10.69 2.62
CA PRO A 155 13.26 9.54 2.52
C PRO A 155 13.25 8.71 3.81
N ALA A 156 13.40 7.39 3.67
CA ALA A 156 13.57 6.49 4.81
C ALA A 156 14.81 6.90 5.64
N PRO A 157 14.79 6.72 6.98
CA PRO A 157 15.90 7.13 7.83
C PRO A 157 17.26 6.59 7.37
N MET A 158 18.23 7.50 7.21
CA MET A 158 19.63 7.19 6.82
C MET A 158 20.63 7.54 7.94
N ILE A 159 20.15 8.21 8.98
CA ILE A 159 20.92 8.68 10.13
C ILE A 159 20.15 8.19 11.33
N ARG A 160 20.80 7.48 12.26
CA ARG A 160 20.15 6.96 13.46
C ARG A 160 19.70 8.11 14.36
N PRO A 161 18.38 8.34 14.53
CA PRO A 161 17.89 9.25 15.53
C PRO A 161 18.09 8.59 16.91
N ALA A 162 18.36 9.39 17.94
CA ALA A 162 18.58 8.86 19.28
C ALA A 162 17.35 8.06 19.74
N GLY A 163 17.55 6.82 20.19
CA GLY A 163 16.49 5.96 20.72
C GLY A 163 15.73 5.10 19.70
N LEU A 164 16.02 5.20 18.39
CA LEU A 164 15.48 4.26 17.41
C LEU A 164 16.40 3.04 17.24
N PRO A 165 15.84 1.82 17.12
CA PRO A 165 16.63 0.62 16.89
C PRO A 165 17.30 0.61 15.52
N PRO A 166 18.44 -0.08 15.37
CA PRO A 166 19.13 -0.22 14.09
C PRO A 166 18.24 -0.74 12.95
N ILE A 167 17.27 -1.61 13.25
CA ILE A 167 16.37 -2.20 12.23
C ILE A 167 15.43 -1.18 11.56
N LEU A 168 15.28 0.03 12.14
CA LEU A 168 14.47 1.10 11.57
C LEU A 168 15.29 2.11 10.74
N VAL A 169 16.57 1.84 10.53
CA VAL A 169 17.49 2.67 9.73
C VAL A 169 18.15 1.76 8.68
N PRO A 170 17.41 1.39 7.61
CA PRO A 170 17.86 0.39 6.65
C PRO A 170 18.94 0.90 5.68
N TYR A 171 19.23 2.20 5.71
CA TYR A 171 20.18 2.86 4.82
C TYR A 171 21.22 3.67 5.60
N GLU A 172 22.39 3.84 5.01
CA GLU A 172 23.44 4.74 5.48
C GLU A 172 23.53 5.96 4.56
N LEU A 173 24.10 7.06 5.05
CA LEU A 173 24.42 8.22 4.21
C LEU A 173 25.36 7.83 3.06
N PRO A 174 25.16 8.43 1.86
CA PRO A 174 26.11 8.23 0.76
C PRO A 174 27.46 8.88 1.09
N ARG A 175 28.52 8.41 0.44
CA ARG A 175 29.84 9.04 0.53
C ARG A 175 29.86 10.40 -0.15
N ARG A 176 29.05 10.57 -1.20
CA ARG A 176 28.85 11.81 -1.96
C ARG A 176 27.40 12.21 -1.90
N MET A 177 27.14 13.42 -1.41
CA MET A 177 25.77 13.95 -1.43
C MET A 177 25.30 14.18 -2.87
N PRO A 178 23.99 13.98 -3.16
CA PRO A 178 23.46 14.16 -4.50
C PRO A 178 23.66 15.56 -5.07
N ILE A 179 23.89 15.61 -6.38
CA ILE A 179 23.81 16.85 -7.16
C ILE A 179 22.37 17.36 -7.10
N ASN A 180 22.21 18.67 -6.88
CA ASN A 180 20.92 19.37 -6.87
C ASN A 180 19.85 18.60 -6.09
N LEU A 181 19.98 18.59 -4.76
CA LEU A 181 19.15 17.80 -3.84
C LEU A 181 17.91 18.56 -3.35
N LEU A 182 16.72 18.04 -3.64
CA LEU A 182 15.47 18.48 -3.04
C LEU A 182 14.94 17.41 -2.08
N VAL A 183 14.63 17.79 -0.84
CA VAL A 183 14.04 16.90 0.16
C VAL A 183 12.70 17.46 0.63
N PHE A 184 11.68 16.62 0.69
CA PHE A 184 10.40 16.95 1.30
C PHE A 184 10.19 16.20 2.61
N VAL A 185 9.50 16.83 3.56
CA VAL A 185 9.01 16.18 4.78
C VAL A 185 7.59 16.67 5.11
N GLY A 186 6.72 15.77 5.55
CA GLY A 186 5.35 16.09 5.94
C GLY A 186 5.26 16.62 7.36
N GLY A 187 4.42 17.64 7.60
CA GLY A 187 4.26 18.25 8.92
C GLY A 187 3.54 17.38 9.98
N TRP A 188 2.93 16.27 9.59
CA TRP A 188 2.36 15.26 10.51
C TRP A 188 3.21 14.00 10.60
N GLU A 189 4.42 14.03 10.06
CA GLU A 189 5.38 12.95 10.28
C GLU A 189 5.97 13.00 11.69
N PRO A 190 6.44 11.87 12.23
CA PRO A 190 7.14 11.87 13.51
C PRO A 190 8.38 12.78 13.48
N ARG A 191 8.74 13.34 14.65
CA ARG A 191 9.87 14.29 14.79
C ARG A 191 11.19 13.77 14.21
N TRP A 192 11.44 12.46 14.32
CA TRP A 192 12.65 11.85 13.77
C TRP A 192 12.77 11.97 12.25
N ALA A 193 11.65 12.11 11.52
CA ALA A 193 11.67 12.31 10.07
C ALA A 193 12.21 13.69 9.71
N ASP A 194 11.76 14.73 10.42
CA ASP A 194 12.27 16.10 10.30
C ASP A 194 13.74 16.19 10.73
N GLU A 195 14.12 15.58 11.86
CA GLU A 195 15.51 15.52 12.30
C GLU A 195 16.42 14.85 11.25
N GLY A 196 15.97 13.74 10.67
CA GLY A 196 16.67 13.04 9.59
C GLY A 196 16.82 13.90 8.33
N ALA A 197 15.75 14.60 7.91
CA ALA A 197 15.78 15.48 6.76
C ALA A 197 16.70 16.69 6.96
N GLN A 198 16.70 17.30 8.15
CA GLN A 198 17.63 18.37 8.49
C GLN A 198 19.07 17.88 8.53
N ALA A 199 19.30 16.66 9.00
CA ALA A 199 20.63 16.07 9.02
C ALA A 199 21.14 15.74 7.60
N LEU A 200 20.27 15.34 6.68
CA LEU A 200 20.58 15.27 5.25
C LEU A 200 20.96 16.65 4.69
N MET A 201 20.25 17.72 5.04
CA MET A 201 20.63 19.08 4.61
C MET A 201 21.98 19.52 5.17
N ARG A 202 22.28 19.21 6.43
CA ARG A 202 23.62 19.47 7.01
C ARG A 202 24.71 18.72 6.26
N ALA A 203 24.49 17.44 5.94
CA ALA A 203 25.43 16.64 5.15
C ALA A 203 25.61 17.22 3.73
N ALA A 204 24.56 17.78 3.13
CA ALA A 204 24.62 18.49 1.86
C ALA A 204 25.27 19.88 1.96
N GLY A 205 25.71 20.33 3.13
CA GLY A 205 26.34 21.65 3.34
C GLY A 205 25.36 22.81 3.50
N GLY A 206 24.09 22.54 3.80
CA GLY A 206 23.04 23.54 3.99
C GLY A 206 22.26 23.89 2.71
N GLU A 207 21.19 24.67 2.87
CA GLU A 207 20.31 25.05 1.76
C GLU A 207 20.94 26.10 0.84
N ARG A 208 20.75 25.91 -0.47
CA ARG A 208 21.29 26.73 -1.57
C ARG A 208 20.31 26.71 -2.75
N LEU A 209 19.91 27.89 -3.20
CA LEU A 209 18.78 28.07 -4.13
C LEU A 209 19.05 29.11 -5.23
N GLN A 210 20.24 29.72 -5.26
CA GLN A 210 20.54 30.71 -6.29
C GLN A 210 20.65 30.02 -7.66
N PRO A 211 20.32 30.69 -8.77
CA PRO A 211 20.46 30.13 -10.11
C PRO A 211 21.85 29.54 -10.39
N GLU A 212 22.91 30.17 -9.87
CA GLU A 212 24.29 29.72 -9.99
C GLU A 212 24.54 28.40 -9.25
N ASP A 213 23.81 28.12 -8.17
CA ASP A 213 23.94 26.87 -7.40
C ASP A 213 23.51 25.66 -8.23
N PHE A 214 22.48 25.80 -9.08
CA PHE A 214 22.05 24.74 -10.00
C PHE A 214 23.10 24.47 -11.08
N GLN A 215 23.70 25.52 -11.64
CA GLN A 215 24.78 25.39 -12.63
C GLN A 215 26.05 24.78 -12.03
N GLN A 216 26.36 25.15 -10.78
CA GLN A 216 27.46 24.60 -9.99
C GLN A 216 27.12 23.24 -9.36
N ARG A 217 25.94 22.67 -9.67
CA ARG A 217 25.51 21.32 -9.25
C ARG A 217 25.48 21.13 -7.74
N ARG A 218 25.22 22.20 -6.99
CA ARG A 218 25.25 22.23 -5.52
C ARG A 218 23.96 22.75 -4.90
N ALA A 219 22.90 22.97 -5.67
CA ALA A 219 21.62 23.39 -5.11
C ALA A 219 21.12 22.34 -4.09
N ALA A 220 20.53 22.82 -2.99
CA ALA A 220 20.01 21.95 -1.94
C ALA A 220 18.83 22.63 -1.23
N LYS A 221 17.73 21.91 -1.01
CA LYS A 221 16.56 22.48 -0.32
C LYS A 221 15.80 21.43 0.46
N LEU A 222 15.40 21.79 1.68
CA LEU A 222 14.39 21.08 2.46
C LEU A 222 13.07 21.85 2.40
N VAL A 223 11.98 21.14 2.12
CA VAL A 223 10.63 21.70 2.06
C VAL A 223 9.75 20.94 3.05
N LEU A 224 9.32 21.65 4.10
CA LEU A 224 8.27 21.18 4.99
C LEU A 224 6.90 21.42 4.34
N ILE A 225 6.07 20.39 4.29
CA ILE A 225 4.72 20.46 3.77
C ILE A 225 3.72 20.41 4.95
N PRO A 226 3.16 21.57 5.37
CA PRO A 226 2.20 21.62 6.47
C PRO A 226 1.01 20.69 6.25
N ARG A 227 0.62 19.99 7.32
CA ARG A 227 -0.54 19.07 7.38
C ARG A 227 -0.46 17.88 6.41
N ALA A 228 0.72 17.53 5.93
CA ALA A 228 0.93 16.32 5.15
C ALA A 228 1.44 15.17 6.02
N THR A 229 0.96 13.96 5.73
CA THR A 229 1.48 12.70 6.26
C THR A 229 2.57 12.15 5.34
N HIS A 230 3.26 11.09 5.80
CA HIS A 230 4.29 10.38 5.04
C HIS A 230 3.82 9.97 3.61
N THR A 231 2.56 9.56 3.45
CA THR A 231 2.01 9.11 2.16
C THR A 231 1.18 10.17 1.45
N SER A 232 0.58 11.15 2.16
CA SER A 232 -0.22 12.19 1.50
C SER A 232 0.65 13.15 0.66
N LEU A 233 1.96 13.21 0.91
CA LEU A 233 2.92 13.99 0.11
C LEU A 233 2.86 13.63 -1.37
N LEU A 234 2.59 12.38 -1.73
CA LEU A 234 2.50 11.91 -3.12
C LEU A 234 1.34 12.53 -3.90
N PHE A 235 0.37 13.12 -3.20
CA PHE A 235 -0.81 13.74 -3.77
C PHE A 235 -0.88 15.24 -3.45
N ASP A 236 0.17 15.82 -2.86
CA ASP A 236 0.20 17.23 -2.49
C ASP A 236 0.68 18.08 -3.68
N ARG A 237 -0.14 19.04 -4.08
CA ARG A 237 0.14 19.92 -5.21
C ARG A 237 1.47 20.68 -5.06
N ARG A 238 1.85 21.03 -3.84
CA ARG A 238 3.11 21.74 -3.57
C ARG A 238 4.31 20.84 -3.86
N VAL A 239 4.22 19.55 -3.56
CA VAL A 239 5.28 18.57 -3.87
C VAL A 239 5.44 18.44 -5.38
N GLU A 240 4.33 18.37 -6.11
CA GLU A 240 4.34 18.36 -7.58
C GLU A 240 4.99 19.64 -8.13
N ASP A 241 4.56 20.81 -7.67
CA ASP A 241 5.03 22.10 -8.17
C ASP A 241 6.53 22.29 -7.94
N TRP A 242 7.00 22.05 -6.71
CA TRP A 242 8.42 22.12 -6.37
C TRP A 242 9.25 21.08 -7.15
N SER A 243 8.75 19.85 -7.33
CA SER A 243 9.49 18.81 -8.05
C SER A 243 9.69 19.17 -9.52
N VAL A 244 8.64 19.69 -10.16
CA VAL A 244 8.67 20.13 -11.56
C VAL A 244 9.62 21.33 -11.71
N ASP A 245 9.54 22.31 -10.82
CA ASP A 245 10.38 23.51 -10.90
C ASP A 245 11.85 23.18 -10.62
N TRP A 246 12.12 22.28 -9.68
CA TRP A 246 13.46 21.79 -9.37
C TRP A 246 14.09 21.05 -10.55
N ALA A 247 13.35 20.12 -11.16
CA ALA A 247 13.79 19.39 -12.34
C ALA A 247 14.07 20.36 -13.50
N ARG A 248 13.21 21.37 -13.72
CA ARG A 248 13.41 22.38 -14.77
C ARG A 248 14.72 23.15 -14.58
N ASN A 249 14.97 23.63 -13.36
CA ASN A 249 16.16 24.42 -13.05
C ASN A 249 17.44 23.58 -13.16
N ALA A 250 17.42 22.35 -12.64
CA ALA A 250 18.56 21.45 -12.69
C ALA A 250 18.95 21.03 -14.12
N LEU A 251 17.97 20.90 -15.01
CA LEU A 251 18.18 20.54 -16.41
C LEU A 251 18.44 21.74 -17.33
N ASN A 252 18.40 22.96 -16.78
CA ASN A 252 18.58 24.22 -17.50
C ASN A 252 17.66 24.35 -18.73
N PHE A 253 16.41 23.91 -18.61
CA PHE A 253 15.44 24.01 -19.70
C PHE A 253 14.87 25.44 -19.78
N LYS A 254 15.00 26.07 -20.95
CA LYS A 254 14.25 27.29 -21.28
C LYS A 254 12.77 26.92 -21.28
N ALA A 255 11.98 27.66 -20.49
CA ALA A 255 10.57 27.47 -20.21
C ALA A 255 9.78 26.74 -21.32
N ALA A 256 9.69 25.42 -21.24
CA ALA A 256 8.59 24.73 -21.88
C ALA A 256 7.32 25.20 -21.15
N GLU A 257 6.35 25.74 -21.88
CA GLU A 257 5.05 26.04 -21.30
C GLU A 257 4.57 24.79 -20.56
N ARG A 258 4.15 24.97 -19.31
CA ARG A 258 3.49 23.89 -18.56
C ARG A 258 2.29 23.49 -19.41
N ILE A 259 2.36 22.32 -20.04
CA ILE A 259 1.18 21.71 -20.64
C ILE A 259 0.26 21.42 -19.45
N THR A 260 -0.74 22.27 -19.26
CA THR A 260 -1.73 22.10 -18.21
C THR A 260 -2.42 20.78 -18.47
N THR A 261 -2.25 19.83 -17.55
CA THR A 261 -3.09 18.64 -17.50
C THR A 261 -4.41 19.02 -16.87
N PRO A 262 -5.53 18.96 -17.61
CA PRO A 262 -6.83 18.91 -16.96
C PRO A 262 -7.03 17.51 -16.39
N GLY A 263 -7.30 17.42 -15.10
CA GLY A 263 -7.79 16.19 -14.47
C GLY A 263 -7.01 15.81 -13.21
N TYR A 264 -7.77 15.52 -12.16
CA TYR A 264 -7.26 14.88 -10.94
C TYR A 264 -7.36 13.36 -11.12
N PRO A 265 -6.29 12.63 -11.52
CA PRO A 265 -6.35 11.18 -11.69
C PRO A 265 -6.84 10.47 -10.42
N VAL A 266 -6.50 11.03 -9.25
CA VAL A 266 -6.98 10.57 -7.93
C VAL A 266 -8.50 10.62 -7.80
N LEU A 267 -9.17 11.65 -8.35
CA LEU A 267 -10.63 11.76 -8.30
C LEU A 267 -11.29 10.64 -9.11
N GLY A 268 -10.75 10.34 -10.30
CA GLY A 268 -11.18 9.20 -11.11
C GLY A 268 -11.10 7.91 -10.31
N GLY A 269 -9.95 7.64 -9.67
CA GLY A 269 -9.74 6.50 -8.79
C GLY A 269 -10.77 6.41 -7.65
N ILE A 270 -11.02 7.51 -6.94
CA ILE A 270 -11.99 7.56 -5.83
C ILE A 270 -13.41 7.26 -6.32
N LEU A 271 -13.83 7.88 -7.43
CA LEU A 271 -15.19 7.71 -7.95
C LEU A 271 -15.51 6.26 -8.28
N GLY A 272 -14.56 5.50 -8.84
CA GLY A 272 -14.82 4.08 -9.10
C GLY A 272 -14.73 3.18 -7.86
N ILE A 273 -13.89 3.50 -6.86
CA ILE A 273 -13.95 2.78 -5.56
C ILE A 273 -15.33 2.96 -4.93
N VAL A 274 -15.85 4.19 -4.94
CA VAL A 274 -17.20 4.48 -4.46
C VAL A 274 -18.23 3.75 -5.33
N GLY A 275 -18.09 3.80 -6.66
CA GLY A 275 -19.01 3.14 -7.58
C GLY A 275 -19.08 1.61 -7.40
N LEU A 276 -17.93 0.95 -7.25
CA LEU A 276 -17.86 -0.48 -6.91
C LEU A 276 -18.47 -0.78 -5.54
N SER A 277 -18.24 0.08 -4.56
CA SER A 277 -18.82 -0.06 -3.22
C SER A 277 -20.35 0.04 -3.25
N LEU A 278 -20.92 0.88 -4.12
CA LEU A 278 -22.36 1.01 -4.32
C LEU A 278 -22.96 -0.18 -5.10
N LEU A 279 -22.17 -0.85 -5.93
CA LEU A 279 -22.56 -2.09 -6.62
C LEU A 279 -22.54 -3.33 -5.72
N TYR A 280 -21.68 -3.32 -4.70
CA TYR A 280 -21.46 -4.47 -3.83
C TYR A 280 -22.74 -5.08 -3.22
N PRO A 281 -23.72 -4.31 -2.69
CA PRO A 281 -24.95 -4.88 -2.13
C PRO A 281 -25.75 -5.71 -3.14
N LEU A 282 -25.78 -5.28 -4.41
CA LEU A 282 -26.44 -6.00 -5.50
C LEU A 282 -25.70 -7.30 -5.82
N ALA A 283 -24.37 -7.23 -5.98
CA ALA A 283 -23.51 -8.37 -6.25
C ALA A 283 -23.60 -9.43 -5.13
N ALA A 284 -23.64 -8.99 -3.87
CA ALA A 284 -23.81 -9.88 -2.72
C ALA A 284 -25.18 -10.58 -2.75
N SER A 285 -26.27 -9.85 -3.04
CA SER A 285 -27.61 -10.43 -3.17
C SER A 285 -27.68 -11.42 -4.33
N ALA A 286 -27.10 -11.09 -5.48
CA ALA A 286 -27.07 -11.97 -6.65
C ALA A 286 -26.33 -13.27 -6.35
N SER A 287 -25.09 -13.19 -5.84
CA SER A 287 -24.24 -14.34 -5.54
C SER A 287 -24.91 -15.30 -4.55
N ILE A 288 -25.54 -14.75 -3.50
CA ILE A 288 -26.20 -15.54 -2.45
C ILE A 288 -27.49 -16.19 -2.97
N THR A 289 -28.25 -15.50 -3.83
CA THR A 289 -29.48 -16.03 -4.41
C THR A 289 -29.18 -17.14 -5.43
N LEU A 290 -28.23 -16.90 -6.33
CA LEU A 290 -27.79 -17.85 -7.37
C LEU A 290 -27.35 -19.18 -6.77
N LEU A 291 -26.64 -19.14 -5.64
CA LEU A 291 -26.06 -20.33 -5.01
C LEU A 291 -26.92 -20.88 -3.85
N ARG A 292 -28.15 -20.38 -3.67
CA ARG A 292 -29.07 -20.81 -2.59
C ARG A 292 -28.39 -20.83 -1.21
N ALA A 293 -27.61 -19.79 -0.94
CA ALA A 293 -26.72 -19.65 0.20
C ALA A 293 -27.41 -19.21 1.51
N GLN A 294 -28.73 -19.40 1.62
CA GLN A 294 -29.46 -19.07 2.85
C GLN A 294 -29.26 -20.18 3.88
N SER A 295 -28.85 -19.80 5.09
CA SER A 295 -28.81 -20.72 6.23
C SER A 295 -30.00 -20.46 7.14
N SER A 296 -30.52 -21.52 7.76
CA SER A 296 -31.50 -21.47 8.86
C SER A 296 -30.77 -21.57 10.21
N GLU A 297 -29.60 -20.92 10.32
CA GLU A 297 -28.82 -20.94 11.55
C GLU A 297 -29.45 -20.00 12.59
N ALA A 298 -29.68 -20.52 13.80
CA ALA A 298 -30.05 -19.70 14.94
C ALA A 298 -28.91 -18.70 15.24
N ALA A 299 -29.26 -17.44 15.46
CA ALA A 299 -28.29 -16.41 15.77
C ALA A 299 -27.50 -16.79 17.04
N ALA A 300 -26.18 -16.86 16.91
CA ALA A 300 -25.29 -17.12 18.04
C ALA A 300 -25.44 -16.00 19.08
N ILE A 301 -25.60 -16.38 20.35
CA ILE A 301 -25.56 -15.42 21.45
C ILE A 301 -24.10 -15.04 21.67
N PRO A 302 -23.71 -13.76 21.46
CA PRO A 302 -22.33 -13.34 21.62
C PRO A 302 -21.90 -13.47 23.09
N PRO A 303 -20.61 -13.80 23.36
CA PRO A 303 -20.05 -13.72 24.70
C PRO A 303 -20.20 -12.32 25.31
N SER A 304 -20.18 -12.21 26.63
CA SER A 304 -20.21 -10.90 27.28
C SER A 304 -18.98 -10.05 26.90
N PRO A 305 -19.11 -8.71 26.79
CA PRO A 305 -17.98 -7.83 26.48
C PRO A 305 -16.75 -8.05 27.37
N ARG A 306 -16.97 -8.30 28.66
CA ARG A 306 -15.90 -8.63 29.61
C ARG A 306 -15.15 -9.91 29.22
N ARG A 307 -15.87 -10.96 28.83
CA ARG A 307 -15.24 -12.22 28.40
C ARG A 307 -14.47 -12.06 27.09
N ILE A 308 -14.97 -11.25 26.16
CA ILE A 308 -14.26 -10.91 24.92
C ILE A 308 -12.93 -10.24 25.23
N LEU A 309 -12.93 -9.19 26.07
CA LEU A 309 -11.69 -8.48 26.42
C LEU A 309 -10.68 -9.35 27.19
N LEU A 310 -11.16 -10.18 28.11
CA LEU A 310 -10.33 -11.14 28.85
C LEU A 310 -9.70 -12.23 27.98
N THR A 311 -10.19 -12.43 26.75
CA THR A 311 -9.64 -13.41 25.80
C THR A 311 -8.79 -12.76 24.71
N TRP A 312 -9.19 -11.60 24.17
CA TRP A 312 -8.48 -10.92 23.08
C TRP A 312 -7.10 -10.41 23.46
N VAL A 313 -6.96 -9.74 24.62
CA VAL A 313 -5.68 -9.15 25.01
C VAL A 313 -4.63 -10.24 25.25
N PRO A 314 -4.89 -11.30 26.05
CA PRO A 314 -3.91 -12.37 26.24
C PRO A 314 -3.61 -13.12 24.94
N ALA A 315 -4.61 -13.35 24.08
CA ALA A 315 -4.39 -14.07 22.83
C ALA A 315 -3.49 -13.30 21.86
N ALA A 316 -3.72 -12.00 21.71
CA ALA A 316 -2.89 -11.13 20.86
C ALA A 316 -1.46 -11.02 21.40
N LEU A 317 -1.29 -10.85 22.72
CA LEU A 317 0.03 -10.79 23.35
C LEU A 317 0.79 -12.12 23.27
N MET A 318 0.11 -13.24 23.52
CA MET A 318 0.73 -14.57 23.40
C MET A 318 1.17 -14.83 21.96
N ALA A 319 0.35 -14.48 20.97
CA ALA A 319 0.70 -14.64 19.57
C ALA A 319 1.99 -13.89 19.22
N VAL A 320 2.14 -12.62 19.61
CA VAL A 320 3.37 -11.86 19.30
C VAL A 320 4.58 -12.35 20.10
N VAL A 321 4.40 -12.89 21.30
CA VAL A 321 5.50 -13.53 22.06
C VAL A 321 5.98 -14.80 21.36
N VAL A 322 5.07 -15.66 20.88
CA VAL A 322 5.44 -16.84 20.10
C VAL A 322 6.15 -16.45 18.81
N LEU A 323 5.63 -15.44 18.09
CA LEU A 323 6.20 -14.97 16.83
C LEU A 323 7.61 -14.38 16.96
N LYS A 324 8.00 -13.91 18.15
CA LYS A 324 9.38 -13.51 18.43
C LYS A 324 10.37 -14.66 18.21
N PHE A 325 9.96 -15.88 18.53
CA PHE A 325 10.83 -17.07 18.47
C PHE A 325 10.59 -17.90 17.21
N TRP A 326 9.36 -17.90 16.68
CA TRP A 326 9.02 -18.73 15.53
C TRP A 326 7.87 -18.13 14.72
N VAL A 327 8.08 -17.97 13.41
CA VAL A 327 7.06 -17.51 12.46
C VAL A 327 6.61 -18.72 11.61
N PRO A 328 5.45 -19.35 11.93
CA PRO A 328 4.97 -20.57 11.27
C PRO A 328 4.91 -20.48 9.74
N LEU A 329 4.50 -19.32 9.21
CA LEU A 329 4.25 -19.14 7.78
C LEU A 329 5.41 -18.46 7.04
N ARG A 330 6.63 -18.50 7.59
CA ARG A 330 7.81 -17.92 6.93
C ARG A 330 8.08 -18.49 5.53
N ALA A 331 7.60 -19.71 5.27
CA ALA A 331 7.65 -20.34 3.94
C ALA A 331 6.81 -19.62 2.87
N LEU A 332 5.88 -18.73 3.26
CA LEU A 332 5.13 -17.90 2.32
C LEU A 332 6.00 -16.89 1.59
N ARG A 333 7.18 -16.55 2.14
CA ARG A 333 8.10 -15.56 1.56
C ARG A 333 7.38 -14.26 1.16
N LEU A 334 6.66 -13.71 2.14
CA LEU A 334 6.02 -12.40 2.09
C LEU A 334 6.64 -11.57 3.20
N TRP A 335 7.46 -10.58 2.86
CA TRP A 335 8.15 -9.75 3.83
C TRP A 335 7.13 -9.09 4.76
N THR A 336 7.17 -9.40 6.05
CA THR A 336 6.19 -9.01 7.09
C THR A 336 4.76 -9.54 6.93
N GLY A 337 4.36 -9.96 5.72
CA GLY A 337 3.06 -10.56 5.46
C GLY A 337 2.93 -11.96 6.05
N ASP A 338 4.04 -12.72 6.07
CA ASP A 338 4.14 -14.03 6.73
C ASP A 338 3.93 -13.92 8.25
N TYR A 339 4.47 -12.89 8.88
CA TYR A 339 4.31 -12.58 10.29
C TYR A 339 2.85 -12.22 10.60
N LEU A 340 2.24 -11.33 9.81
CA LEU A 340 0.84 -10.94 10.00
C LEU A 340 -0.13 -12.11 9.81
N ALA A 341 0.08 -12.94 8.78
CA ALA A 341 -0.72 -14.15 8.57
C ALA A 341 -0.53 -15.14 9.73
N SER A 342 0.70 -15.30 10.23
CA SER A 342 1.00 -16.16 11.38
C SER A 342 0.37 -15.64 12.67
N PHE A 343 0.30 -14.32 12.83
CA PHE A 343 -0.38 -13.67 13.95
C PHE A 343 -1.87 -13.98 13.94
N PHE A 344 -2.54 -13.85 12.79
CA PHE A 344 -3.95 -14.24 12.68
C PHE A 344 -4.16 -15.73 12.96
N LEU A 345 -3.29 -16.61 12.47
CA LEU A 345 -3.37 -18.05 12.76
C LEU A 345 -3.28 -18.33 14.26
N LEU A 346 -2.21 -17.86 14.92
CA LEU A 346 -1.94 -18.14 16.32
C LEU A 346 -2.99 -17.52 17.25
N ALA A 347 -3.30 -16.23 17.06
CA ALA A 347 -4.31 -15.55 17.85
C ALA A 347 -5.69 -16.17 17.62
N GLY A 348 -6.04 -16.49 16.37
CA GLY A 348 -7.33 -17.09 16.00
C GLY A 348 -7.53 -18.48 16.60
N VAL A 349 -6.54 -19.38 16.49
CA VAL A 349 -6.60 -20.72 17.09
C VAL A 349 -6.77 -20.63 18.60
N LEU A 350 -5.99 -19.78 19.27
CA LEU A 350 -6.09 -19.57 20.70
C LEU A 350 -7.46 -19.01 21.11
N LEU A 351 -7.99 -18.03 20.38
CA LEU A 351 -9.31 -17.46 20.63
C LEU A 351 -10.42 -18.50 20.45
N LEU A 352 -10.38 -19.31 19.39
CA LEU A 352 -11.36 -20.38 19.19
C LEU A 352 -11.31 -21.45 20.27
N ALA A 353 -10.13 -21.75 20.81
CA ALA A 353 -9.98 -22.65 21.97
C ALA A 353 -10.58 -22.04 23.24
N LEU A 354 -10.32 -20.75 23.53
CA LEU A 354 -10.89 -20.04 24.68
C LEU A 354 -12.42 -19.83 24.57
N LEU A 355 -12.93 -19.80 23.34
CA LEU A 355 -14.34 -19.68 23.01
C LEU A 355 -14.99 -21.02 22.62
N TRP A 356 -14.38 -22.16 22.92
CA TRP A 356 -14.79 -23.49 22.43
C TRP A 356 -16.31 -23.76 22.48
N LYS A 357 -16.97 -23.44 23.60
CA LYS A 357 -18.42 -23.67 23.76
C LYS A 357 -19.25 -22.82 22.78
N ALA A 358 -18.84 -21.57 22.53
CA ALA A 358 -19.51 -20.69 21.58
C ALA A 358 -19.17 -21.08 20.14
N SER A 359 -17.92 -21.46 19.85
CA SER A 359 -17.50 -21.86 18.51
C SER A 359 -18.17 -23.15 18.05
N HIS A 360 -18.27 -24.16 18.92
CA HIS A 360 -18.92 -25.43 18.59
C HIS A 360 -20.43 -25.29 18.34
N ALA A 361 -21.09 -24.35 19.02
CA ALA A 361 -22.53 -24.12 18.86
C ALA A 361 -22.87 -23.33 17.58
N ALA A 362 -21.99 -22.40 17.17
CA ALA A 362 -22.30 -21.38 16.17
C ALA A 362 -21.52 -21.49 14.85
N LEU A 363 -20.35 -22.14 14.81
CA LEU A 363 -19.62 -22.37 13.56
C LEU A 363 -20.14 -23.62 12.87
N ARG A 364 -21.18 -23.43 12.06
CA ARG A 364 -21.66 -24.45 11.14
C ARG A 364 -21.22 -24.11 9.73
N PHE A 365 -20.65 -25.09 9.04
CA PHE A 365 -20.18 -24.93 7.67
C PHE A 365 -21.33 -25.25 6.71
N ASN A 366 -21.95 -24.20 6.18
CA ASN A 366 -22.87 -24.34 5.07
C ASN A 366 -22.10 -24.20 3.75
N LEU A 367 -21.90 -25.31 3.04
CA LEU A 367 -21.13 -25.35 1.80
C LEU A 367 -21.67 -24.41 0.71
N SER A 368 -22.99 -24.27 0.58
CA SER A 368 -23.58 -23.37 -0.43
C SER A 368 -23.34 -21.91 -0.06
N ALA A 369 -23.41 -21.57 1.24
CA ALA A 369 -23.08 -20.25 1.74
C ALA A 369 -21.60 -19.91 1.55
N ILE A 370 -20.71 -20.86 1.83
CA ILE A 370 -19.26 -20.73 1.65
C ILE A 370 -18.92 -20.57 0.16
N ALA A 371 -19.48 -21.41 -0.71
CA ALA A 371 -19.30 -21.27 -2.16
C ALA A 371 -19.78 -19.89 -2.66
N GLY A 372 -20.93 -19.43 -2.17
CA GLY A 372 -21.49 -18.11 -2.44
C GLY A 372 -20.54 -16.97 -2.13
N VAL A 373 -19.92 -16.99 -0.96
CA VAL A 373 -18.98 -15.95 -0.53
C VAL A 373 -17.62 -16.08 -1.19
N CYS A 374 -17.17 -17.28 -1.56
CA CYS A 374 -15.95 -17.45 -2.35
C CYS A 374 -16.08 -16.80 -3.72
N VAL A 375 -17.21 -17.00 -4.41
CA VAL A 375 -17.50 -16.35 -5.70
C VAL A 375 -17.57 -14.83 -5.54
N LEU A 376 -18.30 -14.34 -4.52
CA LEU A 376 -18.40 -12.91 -4.23
C LEU A 376 -17.05 -12.29 -3.90
N GLY A 377 -16.24 -12.97 -3.07
CA GLY A 377 -14.92 -12.54 -2.66
C GLY A 377 -13.97 -12.44 -3.85
N LEU A 378 -13.93 -13.47 -4.70
CA LEU A 378 -13.14 -13.45 -5.93
C LEU A 378 -13.58 -12.34 -6.88
N ALA A 379 -14.89 -12.16 -7.10
CA ALA A 379 -15.41 -11.08 -7.92
C ALA A 379 -15.05 -9.69 -7.36
N THR A 380 -15.05 -9.54 -6.03
CA THR A 380 -14.64 -8.31 -5.35
C THR A 380 -13.15 -8.04 -5.57
N ILE A 381 -12.30 -9.05 -5.41
CA ILE A 381 -10.85 -8.96 -5.68
C ILE A 381 -10.60 -8.57 -7.13
N LEU A 382 -11.27 -9.21 -8.09
CA LEU A 382 -11.09 -8.91 -9.50
C LEU A 382 -11.56 -7.49 -9.85
N ALA A 383 -12.72 -7.06 -9.34
CA ALA A 383 -13.29 -5.76 -9.67
C ALA A 383 -12.50 -4.61 -9.03
N PHE A 384 -12.27 -4.65 -7.71
CA PHE A 384 -11.50 -3.62 -7.01
C PHE A 384 -10.02 -3.70 -7.39
N GLY A 385 -9.46 -4.91 -7.51
CA GLY A 385 -8.08 -5.13 -7.95
C GLY A 385 -7.83 -4.53 -9.33
N ALA A 386 -8.68 -4.82 -10.33
CA ALA A 386 -8.54 -4.24 -11.67
C ALA A 386 -8.65 -2.70 -11.63
N TRP A 387 -9.57 -2.15 -10.83
CA TRP A 387 -9.75 -0.70 -10.72
C TRP A 387 -8.55 -0.01 -10.09
N LEU A 388 -8.08 -0.52 -8.95
CA LEU A 388 -6.92 0.00 -8.24
C LEU A 388 -5.65 -0.16 -9.09
N ASN A 389 -5.48 -1.31 -9.74
CA ASN A 389 -4.40 -1.59 -10.67
C ASN A 389 -4.46 -0.75 -11.93
N TRP A 390 -5.59 -0.11 -12.27
CA TRP A 390 -5.59 0.83 -13.39
C TRP A 390 -5.07 2.21 -12.98
N GLN A 391 -5.22 2.60 -11.71
CA GLN A 391 -5.22 4.02 -11.33
C GLN A 391 -4.36 4.44 -10.15
N LEU A 392 -4.21 3.56 -9.15
CA LEU A 392 -3.64 3.95 -7.87
C LEU A 392 -2.40 3.14 -7.54
N ASP A 393 -2.49 1.81 -7.56
CA ASP A 393 -1.39 0.95 -7.14
C ASP A 393 -1.52 -0.44 -7.77
N ASP A 394 -0.40 -1.12 -7.99
CA ASP A 394 -0.38 -2.49 -8.52
C ASP A 394 -0.74 -3.49 -7.41
N VAL A 395 -2.05 -3.59 -7.13
CA VAL A 395 -2.66 -4.56 -6.19
C VAL A 395 -3.26 -5.77 -6.90
N TRP A 396 -3.01 -5.88 -8.21
CA TRP A 396 -3.29 -7.11 -8.94
C TRP A 396 -2.28 -8.19 -8.53
N MET A 397 -2.76 -9.42 -8.35
CA MET A 397 -1.90 -10.52 -7.96
C MET A 397 -1.33 -11.19 -9.21
N ASN A 398 -0.01 -11.16 -9.36
CA ASN A 398 0.71 -12.01 -10.31
C ASN A 398 0.73 -13.48 -9.81
N ALA A 399 1.26 -14.40 -10.61
CA ALA A 399 1.24 -15.84 -10.28
C ALA A 399 1.90 -16.17 -8.91
N PRO A 400 3.08 -15.63 -8.56
CA PRO A 400 3.64 -15.81 -7.22
C PRO A 400 2.71 -15.37 -6.08
N ARG A 401 2.01 -14.24 -6.24
CA ARG A 401 1.06 -13.74 -5.22
C ARG A 401 -0.17 -14.63 -5.11
N TRP A 402 -0.74 -15.10 -6.23
CA TRP A 402 -1.86 -16.06 -6.21
C TRP A 402 -1.50 -17.37 -5.50
N LEU A 403 -0.27 -17.86 -5.64
CA LEU A 403 0.19 -19.05 -4.92
C LEU A 403 0.16 -18.88 -3.40
N ARG A 404 0.41 -17.67 -2.91
CA ARG A 404 0.44 -17.34 -1.48
C ARG A 404 -0.94 -16.97 -0.93
N PHE A 405 -1.85 -16.53 -1.79
CA PHE A 405 -3.20 -16.10 -1.42
C PHE A 405 -3.96 -17.18 -0.64
N ALA A 406 -4.11 -18.40 -1.17
CA ALA A 406 -4.92 -19.44 -0.52
C ALA A 406 -4.37 -19.86 0.87
N PRO A 407 -3.06 -20.10 1.05
CA PRO A 407 -2.49 -20.32 2.38
C PRO A 407 -2.74 -19.18 3.37
N VAL A 408 -2.65 -17.92 2.93
CA VAL A 408 -2.92 -16.76 3.80
C VAL A 408 -4.40 -16.71 4.21
N VAL A 409 -5.32 -16.98 3.29
CA VAL A 409 -6.76 -17.07 3.59
C VAL A 409 -7.01 -18.16 4.63
N ALA A 410 -6.46 -19.35 4.42
CA ALA A 410 -6.60 -20.47 5.36
C ALA A 410 -6.03 -20.15 6.75
N ALA A 411 -4.86 -19.52 6.81
CA ALA A 411 -4.24 -19.09 8.06
C ALA A 411 -5.02 -18.01 8.79
N SER A 412 -5.71 -17.13 8.06
CA SER A 412 -6.43 -16.00 8.64
C SER A 412 -7.83 -16.36 9.12
N LEU A 413 -8.44 -17.41 8.55
CA LEU A 413 -9.80 -17.84 8.84
C LEU A 413 -10.10 -18.04 10.34
N PRO A 414 -9.24 -18.68 11.16
CA PRO A 414 -9.51 -18.86 12.59
C PRO A 414 -9.75 -17.55 13.33
N TYR A 415 -8.99 -16.50 13.00
CA TYR A 415 -9.14 -15.20 13.64
C TYR A 415 -10.47 -14.55 13.29
N PHE A 416 -10.81 -14.51 11.99
CA PHE A 416 -12.06 -13.89 11.55
C PHE A 416 -13.29 -14.68 12.00
N ALA A 417 -13.18 -16.00 12.14
CA ALA A 417 -14.22 -16.82 12.77
C ALA A 417 -14.42 -16.45 14.25
N ALA A 418 -13.33 -16.31 15.02
CA ALA A 418 -13.42 -15.86 16.41
C ALA A 418 -14.02 -14.45 16.51
N GLU A 419 -13.62 -13.53 15.63
CA GLU A 419 -14.16 -12.17 15.59
C GLU A 419 -15.67 -12.15 15.32
N GLU A 420 -16.16 -12.90 14.33
CA GLU A 420 -17.60 -12.97 14.07
C GLU A 420 -18.40 -13.55 15.24
N LEU A 421 -17.86 -14.58 15.92
CA LEU A 421 -18.46 -15.14 17.13
C LEU A 421 -18.54 -14.11 18.27
N ALA A 422 -17.49 -13.31 18.45
CA ALA A 422 -17.44 -12.27 19.47
C ALA A 422 -18.43 -11.14 19.18
N LEU A 423 -18.60 -10.79 17.90
CA LEU A 423 -19.45 -9.69 17.47
C LEU A 423 -20.94 -10.09 17.37
N GLY A 424 -21.28 -11.37 17.24
CA GLY A 424 -22.66 -11.88 17.19
C GLY A 424 -23.41 -11.58 15.89
N ALA A 425 -24.74 -11.52 15.91
CA ALA A 425 -25.53 -11.15 14.73
C ALA A 425 -25.67 -9.62 14.57
N PRO A 426 -25.60 -9.06 13.35
CA PRO A 426 -25.83 -7.64 13.10
C PRO A 426 -27.33 -7.29 13.20
N SER A 427 -27.84 -7.10 14.42
CA SER A 427 -29.24 -6.73 14.72
C SER A 427 -29.41 -5.22 14.94
N GLY A 428 -30.60 -4.69 14.63
CA GLY A 428 -30.88 -3.25 14.52
C GLY A 428 -30.50 -2.40 15.74
N SER A 429 -31.01 -2.74 16.93
CA SER A 429 -30.78 -1.96 18.16
C SER A 429 -29.35 -2.06 18.71
N GLN A 430 -28.53 -3.00 18.22
CA GLN A 430 -27.18 -3.25 18.72
C GLN A 430 -26.06 -2.92 17.71
N ARG A 431 -26.40 -2.39 16.53
CA ARG A 431 -25.44 -2.10 15.46
C ARG A 431 -24.24 -1.27 15.92
N TRP A 432 -24.47 -0.18 16.65
CA TRP A 432 -23.39 0.68 17.13
C TRP A 432 -22.50 0.00 18.18
N ARG A 433 -23.07 -0.85 19.04
CA ARG A 433 -22.31 -1.63 20.01
C ARG A 433 -21.42 -2.67 19.32
N ARG A 434 -21.92 -3.33 18.27
CA ARG A 434 -21.14 -4.23 17.42
C ARG A 434 -19.95 -3.51 16.76
N TRP A 435 -20.19 -2.35 16.16
CA TRP A 435 -19.14 -1.56 15.53
C TRP A 435 -18.10 -1.02 16.53
N GLY A 436 -18.55 -0.55 17.69
CA GLY A 436 -17.65 -0.14 18.77
C GLY A 436 -16.77 -1.28 19.27
N MET A 437 -17.35 -2.48 19.45
CA MET A 437 -16.59 -3.67 19.79
C MET A 437 -15.58 -4.04 18.69
N PHE A 438 -16.00 -4.07 17.43
CA PHE A 438 -15.11 -4.35 16.30
C PHE A 438 -13.89 -3.42 16.27
N LEU A 439 -14.10 -2.11 16.40
CA LEU A 439 -13.01 -1.13 16.42
C LEU A 439 -12.08 -1.35 17.62
N LEU A 440 -12.63 -1.73 18.78
CA LEU A 440 -11.85 -2.07 19.96
C LEU A 440 -11.01 -3.35 19.74
N LEU A 441 -11.56 -4.39 19.11
CA LEU A 441 -10.81 -5.61 18.79
C LEU A 441 -9.65 -5.30 17.83
N ARG A 442 -9.91 -4.49 16.79
CA ARG A 442 -8.87 -4.00 15.88
C ARG A 442 -7.80 -3.21 16.63
N LEU A 443 -8.18 -2.30 17.52
CA LEU A 443 -7.24 -1.54 18.35
C LEU A 443 -6.35 -2.46 19.21
N ILE A 444 -6.90 -3.52 19.79
CA ILE A 444 -6.11 -4.50 20.56
C ILE A 444 -5.06 -5.17 19.67
N LEU A 445 -5.43 -5.63 18.47
CA LEU A 445 -4.46 -6.22 17.54
C LEU A 445 -3.36 -5.22 17.17
N TRP A 446 -3.75 -3.97 16.88
CA TRP A 446 -2.83 -2.90 16.55
C TRP A 446 -1.82 -2.64 17.65
N LEU A 447 -2.29 -2.51 18.89
CA LEU A 447 -1.42 -2.31 20.04
C LEU A 447 -0.49 -3.51 20.26
N ALA A 448 -0.96 -4.74 20.04
CA ALA A 448 -0.11 -5.93 20.13
C ALA A 448 0.99 -5.95 19.05
N LEU A 449 0.67 -5.58 17.81
CA LEU A 449 1.66 -5.49 16.72
C LEU A 449 2.66 -4.36 16.92
N ILE A 450 2.21 -3.21 17.46
CA ILE A 450 3.10 -2.10 17.87
C ILE A 450 4.01 -2.55 19.02
N PHE A 451 3.47 -3.26 20.02
CA PHE A 451 4.26 -3.84 21.10
C PHE A 451 5.31 -4.82 20.56
N ALA A 452 4.95 -5.67 19.60
CA ALA A 452 5.89 -6.58 18.96
C ALA A 452 7.03 -5.82 18.26
N LEU A 453 6.72 -4.72 17.58
CA LEU A 453 7.72 -3.90 16.88
C LEU A 453 8.65 -3.17 17.85
N LEU A 454 8.09 -2.48 18.85
CA LEU A 454 8.84 -1.55 19.71
C LEU A 454 9.49 -2.23 20.92
N VAL A 455 8.88 -3.28 21.45
CA VAL A 455 9.36 -3.97 22.67
C VAL A 455 10.01 -5.31 22.34
N LEU A 456 9.44 -6.07 21.41
CA LEU A 456 10.00 -7.37 21.00
C LEU A 456 10.96 -7.28 19.81
N TRP A 457 11.12 -6.09 19.22
CA TRP A 457 12.01 -5.80 18.09
C TRP A 457 11.75 -6.71 16.88
N SER A 458 10.47 -6.98 16.58
CA SER A 458 10.07 -7.94 15.54
C SER A 458 10.42 -7.53 14.10
N GLY A 459 10.81 -6.26 13.87
CA GLY A 459 11.18 -5.74 12.55
C GLY A 459 10.01 -5.49 11.60
N GLN A 460 8.77 -5.62 12.07
CA GLN A 460 7.53 -5.58 11.27
C GLN A 460 7.07 -4.14 10.96
N ILE A 461 7.98 -3.29 10.47
CA ILE A 461 7.72 -1.85 10.28
C ILE A 461 6.62 -1.56 9.26
N LEU A 462 6.43 -2.43 8.26
CA LEU A 462 5.41 -2.24 7.23
C LEU A 462 4.00 -2.19 7.82
N VAL A 463 3.73 -2.97 8.85
CA VAL A 463 2.44 -3.00 9.53
C VAL A 463 2.12 -1.61 10.11
N LEU A 464 3.10 -0.91 10.67
CA LEU A 464 2.94 0.45 11.18
C LEU A 464 2.71 1.46 10.04
N LEU A 465 3.47 1.35 8.96
CA LEU A 465 3.31 2.23 7.78
C LEU A 465 1.92 2.08 7.14
N LEU A 466 1.38 0.86 7.17
CA LEU A 466 0.06 0.54 6.65
C LEU A 466 -1.09 0.82 7.63
N ALA A 467 -0.84 1.39 8.82
CA ALA A 467 -1.85 1.49 9.88
C ALA A 467 -3.15 2.15 9.46
N ILE A 468 -3.07 3.32 8.82
CA ILE A 468 -4.25 4.06 8.36
C ILE A 468 -4.97 3.29 7.24
N PHE A 469 -4.22 2.69 6.31
CA PHE A 469 -4.79 1.91 5.20
C PHE A 469 -5.48 0.64 5.70
N LEU A 470 -4.87 -0.08 6.63
CA LEU A 470 -5.44 -1.27 7.25
C LEU A 470 -6.67 -0.93 8.10
N LEU A 471 -6.74 0.25 8.74
CA LEU A 471 -7.95 0.73 9.41
C LEU A 471 -9.08 1.01 8.41
N ALA A 472 -8.79 1.78 7.35
CA ALA A 472 -9.77 2.07 6.31
C ALA A 472 -10.27 0.79 5.62
N PHE A 473 -9.35 -0.11 5.29
CA PHE A 473 -9.65 -1.43 4.74
C PHE A 473 -10.50 -2.25 5.70
N SER A 474 -10.16 -2.31 6.98
CA SER A 474 -10.91 -3.03 8.01
C SER A 474 -12.36 -2.55 8.12
N ILE A 475 -12.61 -1.25 7.98
CA ILE A 475 -13.98 -0.69 8.00
C ILE A 475 -14.77 -1.18 6.78
N VAL A 476 -14.20 -1.11 5.58
CA VAL A 476 -14.87 -1.58 4.36
C VAL A 476 -15.10 -3.10 4.41
N GLN A 477 -14.08 -3.84 4.82
CA GLN A 477 -14.11 -5.29 5.04
C GLN A 477 -15.25 -5.68 6.00
N ARG A 478 -15.34 -5.02 7.16
CA ARG A 478 -16.40 -5.26 8.15
C ARG A 478 -17.80 -4.97 7.58
N ALA A 479 -17.96 -3.89 6.83
CA ALA A 479 -19.24 -3.57 6.19
C ALA A 479 -19.65 -4.64 5.16
N ALA A 480 -18.67 -5.18 4.42
CA ALA A 480 -18.86 -6.25 3.45
C ALA A 480 -19.27 -7.59 4.11
N ALA A 481 -18.60 -7.99 5.20
CA ALA A 481 -18.94 -9.18 5.97
C ALA A 481 -20.32 -9.07 6.64
N ASP A 482 -20.64 -7.92 7.24
CA ASP A 482 -21.96 -7.64 7.81
C ASP A 482 -23.08 -7.75 6.75
N ALA A 483 -22.80 -7.35 5.49
CA ALA A 483 -23.74 -7.46 4.39
C ALA A 483 -23.98 -8.91 3.96
N VAL A 484 -22.94 -9.76 4.03
CA VAL A 484 -23.04 -11.21 3.82
C VAL A 484 -23.78 -11.88 4.97
N TYR A 485 -23.44 -11.57 6.23
CA TYR A 485 -24.10 -12.14 7.40
C TYR A 485 -25.60 -11.89 7.34
N ARG A 486 -26.04 -10.65 7.07
CA ARG A 486 -27.47 -10.30 6.98
C ARG A 486 -28.25 -11.10 5.94
N ARG A 487 -27.58 -11.64 4.92
CA ARG A 487 -28.19 -12.37 3.81
C ARG A 487 -28.11 -13.88 3.97
N THR A 488 -27.04 -14.36 4.58
CA THR A 488 -26.79 -15.80 4.77
C THR A 488 -27.24 -16.29 6.13
N GLY A 489 -27.16 -15.46 7.18
CA GLY A 489 -27.31 -15.86 8.58
C GLY A 489 -26.09 -16.60 9.15
N SER A 490 -25.02 -16.79 8.36
CA SER A 490 -23.92 -17.70 8.70
C SER A 490 -22.67 -16.95 9.16
N VAL A 491 -22.19 -17.32 10.36
CA VAL A 491 -20.91 -16.86 10.93
C VAL A 491 -19.74 -17.30 10.04
N ALA A 492 -19.75 -18.56 9.59
CA ALA A 492 -18.68 -19.12 8.76
C ALA A 492 -18.58 -18.42 7.40
N ALA A 493 -19.71 -18.07 6.78
CA ALA A 493 -19.72 -17.35 5.51
C ALA A 493 -19.13 -15.92 5.64
N ALA A 494 -19.52 -15.19 6.69
CA ALA A 494 -18.98 -13.85 6.95
C ALA A 494 -17.47 -13.89 7.24
N ALA A 495 -17.03 -14.81 8.10
CA ALA A 495 -15.62 -15.01 8.43
C ALA A 495 -14.78 -15.44 7.21
N THR A 496 -15.35 -16.25 6.32
CA THR A 496 -14.69 -16.66 5.07
C THR A 496 -14.47 -15.47 4.14
N LEU A 497 -15.48 -14.61 3.97
CA LEU A 497 -15.32 -13.38 3.19
C LEU A 497 -14.24 -12.48 3.81
N ASP A 498 -14.28 -12.27 5.13
CA ASP A 498 -13.27 -11.48 5.83
C ASP A 498 -11.86 -12.04 5.58
N ALA A 499 -11.67 -13.35 5.71
CA ALA A 499 -10.40 -14.02 5.46
C ALA A 499 -9.94 -13.89 4.00
N ILE A 500 -10.86 -13.98 3.04
CA ILE A 500 -10.57 -13.76 1.60
C ILE A 500 -10.05 -12.34 1.36
N LEU A 501 -10.74 -11.33 1.90
CA LEU A 501 -10.36 -9.94 1.73
C LEU A 501 -9.01 -9.63 2.42
N ALA A 502 -8.81 -10.11 3.65
CA ALA A 502 -7.53 -9.97 4.34
C ALA A 502 -6.39 -10.69 3.61
N GLY A 503 -6.64 -11.89 3.09
CA GLY A 503 -5.69 -12.64 2.29
C GLY A 503 -5.29 -11.92 1.02
N TRP A 504 -6.24 -11.25 0.35
CA TRP A 504 -5.95 -10.40 -0.80
C TRP A 504 -5.07 -9.21 -0.40
N PHE A 505 -5.42 -8.49 0.67
CA PHE A 505 -4.61 -7.37 1.14
C PHE A 505 -3.18 -7.81 1.44
N ILE A 506 -2.99 -8.90 2.18
CA ILE A 506 -1.66 -9.41 2.55
C ILE A 506 -0.88 -9.86 1.31
N ALA A 507 -1.49 -10.66 0.42
CA ALA A 507 -0.79 -11.20 -0.74
C ALA A 507 -0.47 -10.14 -1.81
N ALA A 508 -1.32 -9.11 -1.95
CA ALA A 508 -1.14 -8.03 -2.93
C ALA A 508 -0.15 -6.97 -2.46
N VAL A 509 -0.23 -6.53 -1.19
CA VAL A 509 0.50 -5.34 -0.71
C VAL A 509 1.89 -5.68 -0.17
N PHE A 510 2.08 -6.86 0.42
CA PHE A 510 3.34 -7.20 1.08
C PHE A 510 4.39 -7.69 0.08
N PRO A 511 5.67 -7.30 0.23
CA PRO A 511 6.72 -7.66 -0.74
C PRO A 511 7.01 -9.15 -0.80
N LEU A 512 7.31 -9.69 -1.99
CA LEU A 512 7.80 -11.07 -2.16
C LEU A 512 9.27 -11.18 -1.73
N THR A 513 9.70 -12.30 -1.13
CA THR A 513 11.09 -12.54 -0.68
C THR A 513 11.72 -13.86 -1.10
#